data_AF-A0A1Z8QMF2-F1
#
_entry.id   AF-A0A1Z8QMF2-F1
#
_cell.length_a   1.000
_cell.length_b   1.000
_cell.length_c   1.000
_cell.angle_alpha   90.00
_cell.angle_beta   90.00
_cell.angle_gamma   90.00
#
_symmetry.space_group_name_H-M   'P 1'
#
loop_
_entity.id
_entity.type
_entity.pdbx_description
1 polymer ?
#
loop_
_entity_poly.entity_id
_entity_poly.type
_entity_poly.pdbx_seq_one_letter_code
_entity_poly.pdbx_strand_id
1 'polypeptide(L)' 'MSSKLSYYICLVTRNNKTEEYGYGLPYKDIMKAVEEHYKDGADAVVMEMITEEQFNDRLPKPY' A
#
# COMPACT_ATOMS: atom_id res chain seq x y z
N MET A 1 -20.82 -12.11 0.70
CA MET A 1 -19.95 -11.56 -0.37
C MET A 1 -18.54 -11.97 -0.04
N SER A 2 -17.88 -12.75 -0.91
CA SER A 2 -16.47 -13.12 -0.70
C SER A 2 -15.64 -11.86 -0.63
N SER A 3 -15.16 -11.52 0.57
CA SER A 3 -14.23 -10.43 0.80
C SER A 3 -12.92 -10.75 0.09
N LYS A 4 -12.82 -10.42 -1.19
CA LYS A 4 -11.58 -10.52 -1.96
C LYS A 4 -10.58 -9.57 -1.29
N LEU A 5 -9.74 -10.13 -0.43
CA LEU A 5 -8.54 -9.47 0.06
C LEU A 5 -7.77 -9.01 -1.18
N SER A 6 -7.54 -7.72 -1.26
CA SER A 6 -6.86 -7.12 -2.39
C SER A 6 -5.50 -6.68 -1.90
N TYR A 7 -4.46 -7.27 -2.48
CA TYR A 7 -3.09 -6.94 -2.12
C TYR A 7 -2.65 -5.78 -3.00
N TYR A 8 -2.31 -4.66 -2.35
CA TYR A 8 -1.80 -3.48 -3.03
C TYR A 8 -0.55 -3.00 -2.33
N ILE A 9 0.38 -2.47 -3.13
CA ILE A 9 1.50 -1.69 -2.64
C ILE A 9 1.19 -0.22 -2.92
N CYS A 10 1.27 0.60 -1.89
CA CYS A 10 1.18 2.06 -2.01
C CYS A 10 2.58 2.63 -1.87
N LEU A 11 3.09 3.24 -2.93
CA LEU A 11 4.30 4.04 -2.91
C LEU A 11 3.89 5.48 -2.61
N VAL A 12 4.20 5.94 -1.41
CA VAL A 12 3.88 7.29 -0.93
C VAL A 12 5.13 8.14 -1.10
N THR A 13 5.09 9.11 -2.00
CA THR A 13 6.14 10.09 -2.16
C THR A 13 5.80 11.32 -1.35
N ARG A 14 6.68 11.69 -0.41
CA ARG A 14 6.57 12.89 0.40
C ARG A 14 7.93 13.56 0.48
N ASN A 15 8.01 14.84 0.10
CA ASN A 15 9.22 15.65 0.27
C ASN A 15 10.48 14.98 -0.32
N ASN A 16 10.38 14.49 -1.57
CA ASN A 16 11.42 13.72 -2.30
C ASN A 16 11.83 12.36 -1.69
N LYS A 17 11.11 11.86 -0.69
CA LYS A 17 11.28 10.50 -0.18
C LYS A 17 10.11 9.64 -0.62
N THR A 18 10.39 8.44 -1.10
CA THR A 18 9.35 7.45 -1.45
C THR A 18 9.35 6.36 -0.39
N GLU A 19 8.21 6.17 0.26
CA GLU A 19 7.96 5.14 1.26
C GLU A 19 7.05 4.08 0.64
N GLU A 20 7.44 2.81 0.73
CA GLU A 20 6.65 1.68 0.24
C GLU A 20 5.80 1.12 1.39
N TYR A 21 4.48 1.13 1.23
CA TYR A 21 3.53 0.55 2.16
C TYR A 21 2.82 -0.63 1.51
N GLY A 22 3.01 -1.81 2.08
CA GLY A 22 2.22 -2.97 1.72
C GLY A 22 0.87 -2.99 2.45
N TYR A 23 -0.23 -3.05 1.70
CA TYR A 23 -1.57 -3.32 2.25
C TYR A 23 -2.16 -4.64 1.74
N GLY A 24 -2.47 -5.55 2.68
CA GLY A 24 -3.26 -6.77 2.45
C GLY A 24 -4.65 -6.65 3.06
N LEU A 25 -5.40 -5.62 2.66
CA LEU A 25 -6.67 -5.23 3.29
C LEU A 25 -7.77 -5.05 2.24
N PRO A 26 -9.06 -4.99 2.63
CA PRO A 26 -10.10 -4.63 1.68
C PRO A 26 -9.86 -3.21 1.14
N TYR A 27 -10.20 -3.00 -0.14
CA TYR A 27 -9.96 -1.75 -0.88
C TYR A 27 -10.42 -0.48 -0.13
N LYS A 28 -11.49 -0.58 0.66
CA LYS A 28 -12.03 0.54 1.45
C LYS A 28 -11.02 1.05 2.50
N ASP A 29 -10.28 0.16 3.15
CA ASP A 29 -9.26 0.55 4.12
C ASP A 29 -8.01 1.11 3.43
N ILE A 30 -7.67 0.58 2.25
CA ILE A 30 -6.56 1.07 1.43
C ILE A 30 -6.81 2.52 1.01
N MET A 31 -8.01 2.81 0.48
CA MET A 31 -8.40 4.18 0.14
C MET A 31 -8.32 5.12 1.34
N LYS A 32 -8.71 4.65 2.53
CA LYS A 32 -8.63 5.45 3.75
C LYS A 32 -7.17 5.78 4.11
N ALA A 33 -6.28 4.78 4.04
CA ALA A 33 -4.86 5.00 4.27
C ALA A 33 -4.25 5.97 3.24
N VAL A 34 -4.61 5.84 1.96
CA VAL A 34 -4.17 6.77 0.90
C VAL A 34 -4.63 8.20 1.18
N GLU A 35 -5.88 8.40 1.59
CA GLU A 35 -6.38 9.72 1.97
C GLU A 35 -5.65 10.29 3.19
N GLU A 36 -5.35 9.45 4.20
CA GLU A 36 -4.54 9.84 5.35
C GLU A 36 -3.12 10.26 4.94
N HIS A 37 -2.49 9.56 4.00
CA HIS A 37 -1.18 9.96 3.46
C HIS A 37 -1.22 11.32 2.80
N TYR A 38 -2.24 11.60 1.97
CA TYR A 38 -2.42 12.94 1.38
C TYR A 38 -2.67 14.01 2.44
N LYS A 39 -3.42 13.70 3.52
CA LYS A 39 -3.61 14.62 4.65
C LYS A 39 -2.33 14.89 5.43
N ASP A 40 -1.45 13.91 5.55
CA ASP A 40 -0.13 14.08 6.18
C ASP A 40 0.82 14.90 5.29
N GLY A 41 0.46 15.12 4.03
CA GLY A 41 1.23 15.91 3.07
C GLY A 41 2.05 15.06 2.10
N ALA A 42 1.58 13.86 1.76
CA ALA A 42 2.10 13.13 0.61
C ALA A 42 1.90 13.95 -0.68
N ASP A 43 2.96 14.08 -1.47
CA ASP A 43 2.96 14.72 -2.78
C ASP A 43 2.31 13.81 -3.84
N ALA A 44 2.55 12.50 -3.75
CA ALA A 44 1.95 11.50 -4.63
C ALA A 44 1.78 10.16 -3.93
N VAL A 45 0.71 9.44 -4.26
CA VAL A 45 0.50 8.05 -3.82
C VAL A 45 0.20 7.19 -5.04
N VAL A 46 1.07 6.20 -5.30
CA VAL A 46 0.92 5.24 -6.39
C VAL A 46 0.47 3.90 -5.81
N MET A 47 -0.70 3.42 -6.23
CA MET A 47 -1.23 2.12 -5.84
C MET A 47 -0.96 1.09 -6.95
N GLU A 48 -0.15 0.09 -6.67
CA GLU A 48 0.08 -1.06 -7.54
C GLU A 48 -0.65 -2.28 -7.00
N MET A 49 -1.53 -2.87 -7.82
CA MET A 49 -2.15 -4.14 -7.49
C MET A 49 -1.12 -5.25 -7.65
N ILE A 50 -0.93 -6.03 -6.59
CA ILE A 50 -0.02 -7.16 -6.60
C ILE A 50 -0.73 -8.43 -6.14
N THR A 51 -0.08 -9.57 -6.32
CA THR A 51 -0.57 -10.84 -5.76
C THR A 51 -0.12 -11.01 -4.31
N GLU A 52 -0.81 -11.87 -3.56
CA GLU A 52 -0.42 -12.24 -2.19
C GLU A 52 1.02 -12.75 -2.12
N GLU A 53 1.44 -13.52 -3.14
CA GLU A 53 2.80 -14.06 -3.22
C GLU A 53 3.84 -12.96 -3.42
N GLN A 54 3.58 -11.96 -4.28
CA GLN A 54 4.47 -10.81 -4.46
C GLN A 54 4.53 -9.93 -3.20
N PHE A 55 3.44 -9.84 -2.46
CA PHE A 55 3.39 -9.11 -1.19
C PHE A 55 4.28 -9.81 -0.15
N ASN A 56 4.11 -11.11 -0.02
CA ASN A 56 4.82 -11.92 0.97
C ASN A 56 6.30 -12.12 0.63
N ASP A 57 6.66 -12.08 -0.66
CA ASP A 57 8.06 -12.16 -1.09
C ASP A 57 8.81 -10.83 -0.96
N ARG A 58 8.11 -9.68 -1.06
CA ARG A 58 8.67 -8.34 -0.80
C ARG A 58 8.76 -8.00 0.69
N LEU A 59 7.96 -8.63 1.55
CA LEU A 59 8.17 -8.53 3.00
C LEU A 59 9.57 -9.05 3.33
N PRO A 60 10.42 -8.25 4.00
CA PRO A 60 11.78 -8.68 4.31
C PRO A 60 11.70 -9.95 5.17
N LYS A 61 12.11 -11.08 4.60
CA LYS A 61 12.24 -12.34 5.32
C LYS A 61 13.27 -12.10 6.44
N PRO A 62 12.94 -12.30 7.72
CA PRO A 62 13.94 -12.23 8.77
C PRO A 62 14.98 -13.33 8.50
N TYR A 63 16.23 -12.93 8.31
CA TYR A 63 17.38 -13.83 8.14
C TYR A 63 17.81 -14.41 9.49
#